data_AF-A0A5E7PL66-F1
#
_entry.id   AF-A0A5E7PL66-F1
#
_cell.length_a   1.000
_cell.length_b   1.000
_cell.length_c   1.000
_cell.angle_alpha   90.00
_cell.angle_beta   90.00
_cell.angle_gamma   90.00
#
_symmetry.space_group_name_H-M   'P 1'
#
loop_
_entity.id
_entity.type
_entity.pdbx_description
1 polymer ?
#
loop_
_entity_poly.entity_id
_entity_poly.type
_entity_poly.pdbx_seq_one_letter_code
_entity_poly.pdbx_strand_id
1 'polypeptide(L)'
;MHGVIRAAGYSLMTMFVSCGVGAQDLDTRIGKIAMEGELPAHESNGKLYAELDFQQATQSYLWALPLVSYAQWQEKFRDKLGAQVQKEAL
;
A
#
# COMPACT_ATOMS: atom_id res chain seq x y z
N MET A 1 17.71 43.22 36.73
CA MET A 1 18.30 42.01 36.11
C MET A 1 17.49 40.76 36.47
N HIS A 2 16.22 40.67 36.06
CA HIS A 2 15.35 39.50 36.35
C HIS A 2 14.65 38.92 35.10
N GLY A 3 14.77 39.57 33.94
CA GLY A 3 14.13 39.12 32.68
C GLY A 3 14.93 38.06 31.92
N VAL A 4 16.26 38.05 32.06
CA VAL A 4 17.15 37.15 31.30
C VAL A 4 17.09 35.71 31.84
N ILE A 5 16.86 35.53 33.15
CA ILE A 5 16.73 34.21 33.80
C ILE A 5 15.42 33.51 33.38
N ARG A 6 14.34 34.26 33.12
CA ARG A 6 13.06 33.68 32.66
C ARG A 6 13.13 33.21 31.21
N ALA A 7 13.89 33.88 30.34
CA ALA A 7 14.05 33.48 28.95
C ALA A 7 14.90 32.20 28.79
N ALA A 8 15.95 32.04 29.60
CA ALA A 8 16.77 30.83 29.61
C ALA A 8 15.99 29.59 30.11
N GLY A 9 15.06 29.78 31.05
CA GLY A 9 14.22 28.69 31.57
C GLY A 9 13.28 28.08 30.53
N TYR A 10 12.75 28.88 29.61
CA TYR A 10 11.93 28.37 28.50
C TYR A 10 12.77 27.75 27.38
N SER A 11 14.01 28.19 27.20
CA SER A 11 14.89 27.69 26.14
C SER A 11 15.53 26.33 26.44
N LEU A 12 15.55 25.87 27.71
CA LEU A 12 16.14 24.58 28.07
C LEU A 12 15.11 23.43 28.06
N MET A 13 13.81 23.72 28.08
CA MET A 13 12.75 22.69 28.11
C MET A 13 12.43 22.09 26.74
N THR A 14 12.91 22.68 25.64
CA THR A 14 12.66 22.17 24.27
C THR A 14 13.68 21.12 23.81
N MET A 15 14.70 20.79 24.61
CA MET A 15 15.83 19.94 24.20
C MET A 15 15.75 18.48 24.68
N PHE A 16 14.54 17.94 24.92
CA PHE A 16 14.35 16.55 25.35
C PHE A 16 13.34 15.74 24.50
N VAL A 17 12.98 16.20 23.30
CA VAL A 17 12.06 15.46 22.39
C VAL A 17 12.83 14.78 21.27
N SER A 18 13.80 13.91 21.57
CA SER A 18 14.46 13.14 20.51
C SER A 18 14.91 11.72 20.89
N CYS A 19 14.60 11.21 22.09
CA CYS A 19 14.98 9.84 22.42
C CYS A 19 13.85 8.86 22.05
N GLY A 20 14.03 8.20 20.91
CA GLY A 20 13.39 6.99 20.39
C GLY A 20 12.08 6.53 21.01
N VAL A 21 11.01 6.59 20.21
CA VAL A 21 9.85 5.70 20.40
C VAL A 21 10.38 4.27 20.30
N GLY A 22 10.29 3.52 21.39
CA GLY A 22 10.64 2.10 21.39
C GLY A 22 9.79 1.36 20.35
N ALA A 23 10.35 0.34 19.71
CA ALA A 23 9.65 -0.51 18.75
C ALA A 23 8.34 -1.02 19.37
N GLN A 24 7.21 -0.44 18.94
CA GLN A 24 5.89 -0.86 19.35
C GLN A 24 5.28 -1.61 18.18
N ASP A 25 4.83 -2.83 18.45
CA ASP A 25 4.04 -3.56 17.47
C ASP A 25 2.79 -2.76 17.10
N LEU A 26 2.50 -2.70 15.81
CA LEU A 26 1.36 -1.96 15.28
C LEU A 26 0.16 -2.90 15.17
N ASP A 27 -0.95 -2.55 15.82
CA ASP A 27 -2.22 -3.23 15.60
C ASP A 27 -2.93 -2.62 14.39
N THR A 28 -3.26 -3.46 13.41
CA THR A 28 -3.81 -3.01 12.12
C THR A 28 -4.98 -3.90 11.69
N ARG A 29 -5.73 -3.48 10.68
CA ARG A 29 -6.82 -4.29 10.12
C ARG A 29 -6.35 -5.64 9.56
N ILE A 30 -5.10 -5.72 9.10
CA ILE A 30 -4.49 -6.96 8.60
C ILE A 30 -3.85 -7.77 9.75
N GLY A 31 -4.18 -7.42 11.00
CA GLY A 31 -3.65 -7.96 12.24
C GLY A 31 -2.39 -7.25 12.71
N LYS A 32 -1.87 -7.72 13.84
CA LYS A 32 -0.66 -7.18 14.46
C LYS A 32 0.57 -7.32 13.54
N ILE A 33 1.40 -6.28 13.49
CA ILE A 33 2.68 -6.21 12.77
C ILE A 33 3.79 -6.00 13.79
N ALA A 34 4.74 -6.93 13.84
CA ALA A 34 5.89 -6.84 14.73
C ALA A 34 6.90 -5.83 14.19
N MET A 35 7.46 -5.00 15.08
CA MET A 35 8.39 -3.93 14.71
C MET A 35 9.76 -4.13 15.35
N GLU A 36 10.83 -3.85 14.59
CA GLU A 36 12.22 -3.76 15.04
C GLU A 36 12.72 -2.33 14.80
N GLY A 37 12.52 -1.47 15.80
CA GLY A 37 12.70 -0.03 15.68
C GLY A 37 11.62 0.60 14.80
N GLU A 38 12.02 1.35 13.79
CA GLU A 38 11.13 2.03 12.84
C GLU A 38 10.71 1.14 11.65
N LEU A 39 11.25 -0.07 11.56
CA LEU A 39 11.01 -1.00 10.45
C LEU A 39 10.21 -2.22 10.91
N PRO A 40 9.41 -2.84 10.02
CA PRO A 40 8.83 -4.14 10.31
C PRO A 40 9.92 -5.16 10.63
N ALA A 41 9.68 -5.97 11.66
CA ALA A 41 10.53 -7.11 11.97
C ALA A 41 10.62 -8.04 10.76
N HIS A 42 11.76 -8.71 10.57
CA HIS A 42 11.97 -9.56 9.39
C HIS A 42 10.87 -10.63 9.24
N GLU A 43 10.37 -11.17 10.36
CA GLU A 43 9.27 -12.13 10.40
C GLU A 43 7.93 -11.58 9.86
N SER A 44 7.70 -10.26 9.92
CA SER A 44 6.47 -9.63 9.43
C SER A 44 6.47 -9.44 7.92
N ASN A 45 7.64 -9.45 7.27
CA ASN A 45 7.76 -9.17 5.83
C ASN A 45 6.95 -10.15 4.97
N GLY A 46 7.01 -11.45 5.27
CA GLY A 46 6.28 -12.46 4.50
C GLY A 46 4.77 -12.22 4.52
N LYS A 47 4.22 -11.84 5.68
CA LYS A 47 2.81 -11.49 5.84
C LYS A 47 2.45 -10.22 5.06
N LEU A 48 3.28 -9.18 5.13
CA LEU A 48 3.06 -7.92 4.43
C LEU A 48 3.05 -8.10 2.90
N TYR A 49 3.98 -8.87 2.36
CA TYR A 49 4.02 -9.15 0.92
C TYR A 49 2.87 -10.05 0.46
N ALA A 50 2.48 -11.05 1.26
CA ALA A 50 1.31 -11.88 0.95
C ALA A 50 0.02 -11.04 0.89
N GLU A 51 -0.15 -10.10 1.81
CA GLU A 51 -1.30 -9.19 1.81
C GLU A 51 -1.24 -8.20 0.64
N LEU A 52 -0.06 -7.69 0.30
CA LEU A 52 0.14 -6.84 -0.89
C LEU A 52 -0.26 -7.59 -2.18
N ASP A 53 0.21 -8.83 -2.34
CA ASP A 53 -0.11 -9.67 -3.49
C ASP A 53 -1.61 -9.97 -3.58
N PHE A 54 -2.25 -10.24 -2.44
CA PHE A 54 -3.70 -10.44 -2.37
C PHE A 54 -4.46 -9.20 -2.84
N GLN A 55 -4.13 -8.02 -2.30
CA GLN A 55 -4.78 -6.77 -2.68
C GLN A 55 -4.54 -6.43 -4.14
N GLN A 56 -3.30 -6.61 -4.63
CA GLN A 56 -2.96 -6.41 -6.03
C GLN A 56 -3.77 -7.35 -6.94
N ALA A 57 -3.91 -8.62 -6.58
CA ALA A 57 -4.72 -9.58 -7.33
C ALA A 57 -6.20 -9.14 -7.37
N THR A 58 -6.80 -8.80 -6.23
CA THR A 58 -8.19 -8.32 -6.16
C THR A 58 -8.42 -7.07 -7.00
N GLN A 59 -7.52 -6.08 -6.90
CA GLN A 59 -7.63 -4.85 -7.67
C GLN A 59 -7.43 -5.09 -9.17
N SER A 60 -6.46 -5.93 -9.54
CA SER A 60 -6.21 -6.28 -10.95
C SER A 60 -7.39 -7.00 -11.59
N TYR A 61 -8.09 -7.86 -10.83
CA TYR A 61 -9.32 -8.50 -11.28
C TYR A 61 -10.38 -7.47 -11.65
N LEU A 62 -10.66 -6.51 -10.76
CA LEU A 62 -11.64 -5.45 -11.02
C LEU A 62 -11.24 -4.58 -12.21
N TRP A 63 -9.96 -4.25 -12.31
CA TRP A 63 -9.43 -3.42 -13.39
C TRP A 63 -9.51 -4.13 -14.76
N ALA A 64 -9.38 -5.46 -14.78
CA ALA A 64 -9.43 -6.26 -16.00
C ALA A 64 -10.86 -6.53 -16.51
N LEU A 65 -11.92 -6.29 -15.72
CA LEU A 65 -13.30 -6.65 -16.08
C LEU A 65 -13.74 -6.15 -17.47
N PRO A 66 -13.54 -4.86 -17.85
CA PRO A 66 -13.98 -4.39 -19.16
C PRO A 66 -13.25 -5.07 -20.32
N LEU A 67 -11.94 -5.27 -20.16
CA LEU A 67 -11.08 -5.86 -21.20
C LEU A 67 -11.39 -7.34 -21.38
N VAL A 68 -11.53 -8.09 -20.28
CA VAL A 68 -11.87 -9.52 -20.33
C VAL A 68 -13.28 -9.73 -20.90
N SER A 69 -14.25 -8.88 -20.52
CA SER A 69 -15.60 -8.92 -21.08
C SER A 69 -15.60 -8.73 -22.60
N TYR A 70 -14.85 -7.75 -23.10
CA TYR A 70 -14.74 -7.50 -24.53
C TYR A 70 -14.02 -8.64 -25.28
N ALA A 71 -12.94 -9.17 -24.72
CA ALA A 71 -12.23 -10.30 -25.30
C ALA A 71 -13.13 -11.55 -25.41
N GLN A 72 -13.90 -11.85 -24.35
CA GLN A 72 -14.90 -12.93 -24.36
C GLN A 72 -15.97 -12.70 -25.43
N TRP A 73 -16.47 -11.47 -25.55
CA TRP A 73 -17.44 -11.11 -26.58
C TRP A 73 -16.86 -11.33 -27.99
N GLN A 74 -15.64 -10.87 -28.26
CA GLN A 74 -14.96 -11.08 -29.55
C GLN A 74 -14.77 -12.57 -29.87
N GLU A 75 -14.37 -13.37 -28.89
CA GLU A 75 -14.25 -14.83 -29.03
C GLU A 75 -15.59 -15.46 -29.42
N LYS A 76 -16.68 -15.15 -28.70
CA LYS A 76 -18.00 -15.71 -29.02
C LYS A 76 -18.52 -15.24 -30.38
N PHE A 77 -18.26 -14.00 -30.77
CA PHE A 77 -18.65 -13.49 -32.09
C PHE A 77 -17.91 -14.19 -33.23
N ARG A 78 -16.60 -14.42 -33.07
CA ARG A 78 -15.81 -15.17 -34.05
C ARG A 78 -16.27 -16.62 -34.14
N ASP A 79 -16.41 -17.28 -32.99
CA ASP A 79 -16.57 -18.73 -32.93
C ASP A 79 -18.02 -19.19 -33.14
N LYS A 80 -19.02 -18.35 -32.84
CA LYS A 80 -20.45 -18.68 -33.00
C LYS A 80 -21.14 -17.97 -34.17
N LEU A 81 -20.71 -16.76 -34.50
CA LEU A 81 -21.37 -15.93 -35.52
C LEU A 81 -20.53 -15.79 -36.81
N GLY A 82 -19.34 -16.39 -36.86
CA GLY A 82 -18.49 -16.40 -38.05
C GLY A 82 -17.93 -15.02 -38.43
N ALA A 83 -18.03 -14.03 -37.55
CA ALA A 83 -17.53 -12.69 -37.83
C ALA A 83 -15.99 -12.68 -37.86
N GLN A 84 -15.42 -12.40 -39.03
CA GLN A 84 -13.98 -12.21 -39.20
C GLN A 84 -13.65 -10.71 -39.11
N VAL A 85 -12.52 -10.39 -38.49
CA VAL A 85 -12.02 -9.02 -38.44
C VAL A 85 -11.62 -8.59 -39.86
N GLN A 86 -12.29 -7.57 -40.40
CA GLN A 86 -11.96 -6.98 -41.70
C GLN A 86 -10.52 -6.42 -41.64
N LYS A 87 -9.59 -6.99 -42.41
CA LYS A 87 -8.17 -6.60 -42.38
C LYS A 87 -7.82 -5.38 -43.26
N GLU A 88 -8.79 -4.70 -43.86
CA GLU A 88 -8.55 -3.68 -44.89
C GLU A 88 -9.00 -2.26 -44.50
N ALA A 89 -8.62 -1.79 -43.31
CA ALA A 89 -8.86 -0.41 -42.91
C ALA A 89 -7.62 0.25 -42.27
N LEU A 90 -6.46 0.02 -42.88
CA LEU A 90 -5.22 0.80 -42.69
C LEU A 90 -4.39 0.80 -43.97
#